data_AF-A0A7C5UV35-F1
#
_entry.id   AF-A0A7C5UV35-F1
#
_cell.length_a   1.000
_cell.length_b   1.000
_cell.length_c   1.000
_cell.angle_alpha   90.00
_cell.angle_beta   90.00
_cell.angle_gamma   90.00
#
_symmetry.space_group_name_H-M   'P 1'
#
loop_
_entity.id
_entity.type
_entity.pdbx_description
1 polymer ?
#
loop_
_entity_poly.entity_id
_entity_poly.type
_entity_poly.pdbx_seq_one_letter_code
_entity_poly.pdbx_strand_id
1 'polypeptide(L)'
;MSEPLQGSKPSRLNFPGHRPDPVWNPRFDEILKAGAAAGPSKLQRAIARIKKLDPRLSEEQIRKRTAELHLTRYSAPWTQEEVNFVLERAREFAVADIARELGRTPKGVYVKLWKNHISARFQDGYTQGELVQALHISRRKLRRWIRLGWLTLYERRIKDRALVRFLEGHSDEIDVARLDKEFRLWLRSLGLRESEACPRRLPKTVLQSLKEHTCGRCGRKVKGNAIHVHMRACKKEGSEAGTGRKA
;
A
#
# COMPACT_ATOMS: atom_id res chain seq x y z
N MET A 1 -59.62 5.24 -26.09
CA MET A 1 -59.12 6.38 -25.30
C MET A 1 -59.25 5.97 -23.84
N SER A 2 -58.22 5.34 -23.27
CA SER A 2 -58.27 4.82 -21.90
C SER A 2 -57.11 5.42 -21.13
N GLU A 3 -57.41 6.38 -20.26
CA GLU A 3 -56.47 6.94 -19.29
C GLU A 3 -56.11 5.91 -18.22
N PRO A 4 -54.83 5.73 -17.86
CA PRO A 4 -54.46 4.91 -16.71
C PRO A 4 -54.55 5.74 -15.43
N LEU A 5 -55.41 5.27 -14.52
CA LEU A 5 -55.54 5.74 -13.14
C LEU A 5 -54.18 5.70 -12.43
N GLN A 6 -53.66 6.87 -12.06
CA GLN A 6 -52.50 7.00 -11.18
C GLN A 6 -52.90 6.56 -9.77
N GLY A 7 -52.43 5.37 -9.37
CA GLY A 7 -52.54 4.88 -8.00
C GLY A 7 -51.79 5.82 -7.04
N SER A 8 -52.54 6.60 -6.27
CA SER A 8 -52.04 7.31 -5.10
C SER A 8 -51.39 6.31 -4.14
N LYS A 9 -50.08 6.45 -3.92
CA LYS A 9 -49.34 5.65 -2.94
C LYS A 9 -50.00 5.81 -1.57
N PRO A 10 -50.33 4.71 -0.86
CA PRO A 10 -50.97 4.83 0.44
C PRO A 10 -50.04 5.55 1.43
N SER A 11 -50.60 6.57 2.08
CA SER A 11 -49.97 7.28 3.19
C SER A 11 -49.57 6.29 4.28
N ARG A 12 -48.28 6.27 4.64
CA ARG A 12 -47.75 5.47 5.76
C ARG A 12 -48.25 6.05 7.07
N LEU A 13 -49.49 5.75 7.47
CA LEU A 13 -49.98 6.17 8.78
C LEU A 13 -50.53 4.98 9.57
N ASN A 14 -50.02 4.91 10.80
CA ASN A 14 -50.58 4.28 11.99
C ASN A 14 -50.30 2.79 12.21
N PHE A 15 -49.04 2.47 12.52
CA PHE A 15 -48.71 1.33 13.40
C PHE A 15 -48.54 1.83 14.85
N PRO A 16 -49.18 1.19 15.86
CA PRO A 16 -49.04 1.57 17.26
C PRO A 16 -47.60 1.27 17.72
N GLY A 17 -46.85 2.33 18.04
CA GLY A 17 -45.41 2.29 18.35
C GLY A 17 -44.54 3.16 17.44
N HIS A 18 -45.12 3.74 16.37
CA HIS A 18 -44.41 4.68 15.52
C HIS A 18 -44.19 6.01 16.28
N ARG A 19 -42.96 6.24 16.73
CA ARG A 19 -42.55 7.56 17.24
C ARG A 19 -42.55 8.55 16.07
N PRO A 20 -43.08 9.77 16.24
CA PRO A 20 -43.12 10.76 15.18
C PRO A 20 -41.72 10.96 14.58
N ASP A 21 -41.67 11.09 13.25
CA ASP A 21 -40.42 11.30 12.52
C ASP A 21 -39.63 12.47 13.14
N PRO A 22 -38.31 12.31 13.36
CA PRO A 22 -37.51 13.36 13.96
C PRO A 22 -37.54 14.62 13.08
N VAL A 23 -38.01 15.72 13.66
CA VAL A 23 -38.07 17.03 12.99
C VAL A 23 -36.66 17.58 12.85
N TRP A 24 -36.25 17.91 11.62
CA TRP A 24 -34.93 18.45 11.35
C TRP A 24 -34.76 19.84 11.98
N ASN A 25 -33.71 20.03 12.78
CA ASN A 25 -33.38 21.33 13.38
C ASN A 25 -32.46 22.15 12.44
N PRO A 26 -32.84 23.37 12.04
CA PRO A 26 -32.00 24.24 11.19
C PRO A 26 -30.59 24.51 11.75
N ARG A 27 -30.40 24.47 13.08
CA ARG A 27 -29.09 24.60 13.73
C ARG A 27 -28.12 23.48 13.34
N PHE A 28 -28.62 22.31 12.94
CA PHE A 28 -27.78 21.24 12.43
C PHE A 28 -27.17 21.60 11.07
N ASP A 29 -27.87 22.39 10.23
CA ASP A 29 -27.32 22.87 8.96
C ASP A 29 -26.11 23.78 9.19
N GLU A 30 -26.13 24.63 10.21
CA GLU A 30 -24.99 25.47 10.60
C GLU A 30 -23.78 24.63 11.05
N ILE A 31 -24.02 23.61 11.87
CA ILE A 31 -22.98 22.68 12.34
C ILE A 31 -22.36 21.91 11.16
N LEU A 32 -23.19 21.47 10.20
CA LEU A 32 -22.73 20.81 8.99
C LEU A 32 -21.92 21.75 8.10
N LYS A 33 -22.40 22.97 7.85
CA LYS A 33 -21.70 23.98 7.04
C LYS A 33 -20.34 24.35 7.63
N ALA A 34 -20.29 24.60 8.94
CA ALA A 34 -19.04 24.90 9.65
C ALA A 34 -18.06 23.71 9.62
N GLY A 35 -18.56 22.48 9.80
CA GLY A 35 -17.77 21.26 9.69
C GLY A 35 -17.22 21.03 8.28
N ALA A 36 -18.04 21.27 7.26
CA ALA A 36 -17.69 21.11 5.85
C ALA A 36 -16.63 22.12 5.40
N ALA A 37 -16.75 23.39 5.80
CA ALA A 37 -15.78 24.44 5.50
C ALA A 37 -14.37 24.10 6.03
N ALA A 38 -14.29 23.38 7.15
CA ALA A 38 -13.03 22.95 7.75
C ALA A 38 -12.53 21.57 7.24
N GLY A 39 -13.22 20.96 6.27
CA GLY A 39 -12.81 19.74 5.58
C GLY A 39 -13.47 18.42 6.05
N PRO A 40 -13.19 17.29 5.37
CA PRO A 40 -13.96 16.04 5.53
C PRO A 40 -13.95 15.46 6.94
N SER A 41 -12.79 15.48 7.62
CA SER A 41 -12.67 14.97 8.99
C SER A 41 -13.47 15.80 10.01
N LYS A 42 -13.59 17.10 9.77
CA LYS A 42 -14.36 18.02 10.62
C LYS A 42 -15.86 17.90 10.34
N LEU A 43 -16.26 17.66 9.10
CA LEU A 43 -17.63 17.29 8.74
C LEU A 43 -18.05 15.96 9.38
N GLN A 44 -17.18 14.94 9.40
CA GLN A 44 -17.46 13.68 10.12
C GLN A 44 -17.66 13.91 11.62
N ARG A 45 -16.86 14.79 12.24
CA ARG A 45 -17.06 15.20 13.63
C ARG A 45 -18.37 15.97 13.83
N ALA A 46 -18.77 16.80 12.87
CA ALA A 46 -20.05 17.51 12.88
C ALA A 46 -21.23 16.52 12.82
N ILE A 47 -21.18 15.52 11.93
CA ILE A 47 -22.18 14.44 11.84
C ILE A 47 -22.27 13.67 13.17
N ALA A 48 -21.12 13.27 13.73
CA ALA A 48 -21.09 12.57 15.02
C ALA A 48 -21.64 13.43 16.17
N ARG A 49 -21.42 14.75 16.13
CA ARG A 49 -21.96 15.70 17.10
C ARG A 49 -23.48 15.82 16.97
N ILE A 50 -24.03 15.88 15.76
CA ILE A 50 -25.49 15.94 15.53
C ILE A 50 -26.15 14.65 16.03
N LYS A 51 -25.55 13.48 15.75
CA LYS A 51 -26.03 12.19 16.26
C LYS A 51 -26.03 12.09 17.79
N LYS A 52 -25.12 12.79 18.47
CA LYS A 52 -25.11 12.90 19.94
C LYS A 52 -26.19 13.86 20.46
N LEU A 53 -26.45 14.95 19.75
CA LEU A 53 -27.45 15.95 20.14
C LEU A 53 -28.88 15.43 19.94
N ASP A 54 -29.11 14.69 18.85
CA ASP A 54 -30.36 14.00 18.61
C ASP A 54 -30.11 12.55 18.15
N PRO A 55 -30.14 11.59 19.09
CA PRO A 55 -30.00 10.16 18.77
C PRO A 55 -31.16 9.58 17.93
N ARG A 56 -32.27 10.31 17.76
CA ARG A 56 -33.40 9.87 16.94
C ARG A 56 -33.13 10.05 15.45
N LEU A 57 -32.26 10.99 15.09
CA LEU A 57 -31.85 11.19 13.71
C LEU A 57 -30.98 10.02 13.25
N SER A 58 -31.39 9.40 12.14
CA SER A 58 -30.58 8.37 11.50
C SER A 58 -29.37 9.00 10.82
N GLU A 59 -28.27 8.25 10.77
CA GLU A 59 -27.07 8.71 10.07
C GLU A 59 -27.32 8.91 8.57
N GLU A 60 -28.27 8.16 8.01
CA GLU A 60 -28.73 8.30 6.63
C GLU A 60 -29.48 9.62 6.40
N GLN A 61 -30.33 10.05 7.32
CA GLN A 61 -31.01 11.35 7.25
C GLN A 61 -30.00 12.51 7.26
N ILE A 62 -28.99 12.44 8.16
CA ILE A 62 -27.94 13.45 8.22
C ILE A 62 -27.11 13.45 6.92
N ARG A 63 -26.77 12.27 6.38
CA ARG A 63 -26.04 12.17 5.11
C ARG A 63 -26.85 12.71 3.93
N LYS A 64 -28.14 12.36 3.85
CA LYS A 64 -29.07 12.90 2.84
C LYS A 64 -29.09 14.42 2.89
N ARG A 65 -29.21 14.99 4.09
CA ARG A 65 -29.19 16.44 4.27
C ARG A 65 -27.84 17.07 3.91
N THR A 66 -26.71 16.43 4.25
CA THR A 66 -25.40 16.93 3.80
C THR A 66 -25.23 16.91 2.29
N ALA A 67 -25.88 15.98 1.58
CA ALA A 67 -25.89 15.93 0.12
C ALA A 67 -26.80 17.01 -0.47
N GLU A 68 -27.99 17.23 0.12
CA GLU A 68 -28.89 18.34 -0.24
C GLU A 68 -28.22 19.72 -0.07
N LEU A 69 -27.38 19.87 0.95
CA LEU A 69 -26.60 21.09 1.18
C LEU A 69 -25.31 21.16 0.33
N HIS A 70 -25.05 20.17 -0.53
CA HIS A 70 -23.86 20.05 -1.37
C HIS A 70 -22.52 20.08 -0.60
N LEU A 71 -22.53 19.69 0.67
CA LEU A 71 -21.36 19.73 1.57
C LEU A 71 -20.41 18.53 1.38
N THR A 72 -20.86 17.51 0.64
CA THR A 72 -20.18 16.23 0.44
C THR A 72 -19.66 16.06 -0.99
N ARG A 73 -19.22 17.14 -1.64
CA ARG A 73 -18.63 17.07 -3.00
C ARG A 73 -17.49 16.05 -3.11
N TYR A 74 -16.79 15.77 -2.00
CA TYR A 74 -15.77 14.71 -1.92
C TYR A 74 -16.29 13.27 -2.08
N SER A 75 -17.57 13.01 -1.82
CA SER A 75 -18.22 11.68 -1.91
C SER A 75 -19.19 11.57 -3.09
N ALA A 76 -19.35 12.63 -3.89
CA ALA A 76 -20.19 12.60 -5.07
C ALA A 76 -19.69 11.54 -6.07
N PRO A 77 -20.59 10.95 -6.90
CA PRO A 77 -20.17 10.15 -8.04
C PRO A 77 -19.17 10.94 -8.91
N TRP A 78 -18.20 10.24 -9.51
CA TRP A 78 -17.27 10.88 -10.44
C TRP A 78 -17.98 11.09 -11.77
N THR A 79 -18.04 12.32 -12.25
CA THR A 79 -18.55 12.59 -13.62
C THR A 79 -17.48 12.25 -14.65
N GLN A 80 -17.88 12.03 -15.90
CA GLN A 80 -16.93 11.69 -16.95
C GLN A 80 -15.98 12.87 -17.24
N GLU A 81 -16.45 14.10 -17.09
CA GLU A 81 -15.66 15.33 -17.23
C GLU A 81 -14.60 15.43 -16.14
N GLU A 82 -14.95 15.12 -14.88
CA GLU A 82 -13.99 15.07 -13.78
C GLU A 82 -12.92 14.01 -14.03
N VAL A 83 -13.30 12.85 -14.58
CA VAL A 83 -12.33 11.81 -14.96
C VAL A 83 -11.41 12.33 -16.04
N ASN A 84 -11.94 12.83 -17.15
CA ASN A 84 -11.15 13.36 -18.26
C ASN A 84 -10.20 14.47 -17.78
N PHE A 85 -10.68 15.39 -16.95
CA PHE A 85 -9.87 16.45 -16.35
C PHE A 85 -8.73 15.89 -15.50
N VAL A 86 -9.00 14.90 -14.64
CA VAL A 86 -7.95 14.21 -13.88
C VAL A 86 -6.94 13.56 -14.82
N LEU A 87 -7.38 12.93 -15.91
CA LEU A 87 -6.47 12.22 -16.83
C LEU A 87 -5.58 13.18 -17.64
N GLU A 88 -6.13 14.29 -18.11
CA GLU A 88 -5.41 15.32 -18.86
C GLU A 88 -4.41 16.06 -17.97
N ARG A 89 -4.89 16.54 -16.81
CA ARG A 89 -4.11 17.41 -15.91
C ARG A 89 -3.15 16.65 -15.02
N ALA A 90 -3.34 15.34 -14.83
CA ALA A 90 -2.41 14.51 -14.05
C ALA A 90 -0.98 14.50 -14.58
N ARG A 91 -0.75 14.84 -15.86
CA ARG A 91 0.59 14.94 -16.45
C ARG A 91 1.30 16.25 -16.11
N GLU A 92 0.54 17.30 -15.81
CA GLU A 92 1.03 18.67 -15.74
C GLU A 92 0.95 19.28 -14.32
N PHE A 93 0.11 18.73 -13.44
CA PHE A 93 -0.19 19.29 -12.12
C PHE A 93 -0.05 18.25 -11.00
N ALA A 94 0.32 18.72 -9.82
CA ALA A 94 0.31 17.90 -8.61
C ALA A 94 -1.11 17.46 -8.25
N VAL A 95 -1.23 16.28 -7.64
CA VAL A 95 -2.53 15.70 -7.27
C VAL A 95 -3.29 16.60 -6.28
N ALA A 96 -2.56 17.35 -5.45
CA ALA A 96 -3.13 18.32 -4.52
C ALA A 96 -3.81 19.49 -5.25
N ASP A 97 -3.23 20.00 -6.32
CA ASP A 97 -3.80 21.10 -7.10
C ASP A 97 -5.03 20.63 -7.89
N ILE A 98 -4.95 19.44 -8.50
CA ILE A 98 -6.09 18.81 -9.17
C ILE A 98 -7.25 18.58 -8.18
N ALA A 99 -6.94 18.13 -6.96
CA ALA A 99 -7.94 17.93 -5.92
C ALA A 99 -8.59 19.25 -5.49
N ARG A 100 -7.81 20.33 -5.34
CA ARG A 100 -8.32 21.66 -5.00
C ARG A 100 -9.26 22.19 -6.09
N GLU A 101 -8.87 22.06 -7.35
CA GLU A 101 -9.67 22.52 -8.49
C GLU A 101 -11.01 21.78 -8.59
N LEU A 102 -10.98 20.46 -8.38
CA LEU A 102 -12.19 19.62 -8.42
C LEU A 102 -13.02 19.71 -7.13
N GLY A 103 -12.54 20.38 -6.08
CA GLY A 103 -13.17 20.34 -4.75
C GLY A 103 -13.23 18.92 -4.18
N ARG A 104 -12.30 18.06 -4.56
CA ARG A 104 -12.18 16.66 -4.13
C ARG A 104 -11.05 16.50 -3.13
N THR A 105 -10.91 15.30 -2.58
CA THR A 105 -9.75 14.98 -1.72
C THR A 105 -8.60 14.45 -2.57
N PRO A 106 -7.33 14.76 -2.23
CA PRO A 106 -6.17 14.18 -2.92
C PRO A 106 -6.21 12.65 -2.96
N LYS A 107 -6.64 12.02 -1.85
CA LYS A 107 -6.84 10.57 -1.77
C LYS A 107 -7.87 10.06 -2.78
N GLY A 108 -8.98 10.78 -2.97
CA GLY A 108 -9.98 10.43 -3.98
C GLY A 108 -9.42 10.47 -5.40
N VAL A 109 -8.65 11.50 -5.71
CA VAL A 109 -7.96 11.64 -7.01
C VAL A 109 -6.96 10.50 -7.22
N TYR A 110 -6.16 10.15 -6.22
CA TYR A 110 -5.26 8.97 -6.28
C TYR A 110 -5.99 7.67 -6.57
N VAL A 111 -7.08 7.39 -5.86
CA VAL A 111 -7.88 6.17 -6.09
C VAL A 111 -8.45 6.17 -7.50
N LYS A 112 -8.86 7.33 -8.04
CA LYS A 112 -9.40 7.41 -9.40
C LYS A 112 -8.32 7.22 -10.46
N LEU A 113 -7.16 7.82 -10.28
CA LEU A 113 -5.98 7.61 -11.13
C LEU A 113 -5.55 6.13 -11.16
N TRP A 114 -5.48 5.50 -9.99
CA TRP A 114 -5.18 4.08 -9.87
C TRP A 114 -6.20 3.19 -10.59
N LYS A 115 -7.49 3.44 -10.40
CA LYS A 115 -8.58 2.68 -11.06
C LYS A 115 -8.60 2.81 -12.58
N ASN A 116 -8.08 3.91 -13.12
CA ASN A 116 -7.98 4.11 -14.57
C ASN A 116 -6.62 3.68 -15.14
N HIS A 117 -5.82 2.92 -14.38
CA HIS A 117 -4.49 2.43 -14.77
C HIS A 117 -3.50 3.55 -15.17
N ILE A 118 -3.78 4.78 -14.74
CA ILE A 118 -2.92 5.94 -14.93
C ILE A 118 -2.37 6.22 -13.54
N SER A 119 -1.40 5.42 -13.12
CA SER A 119 -0.64 5.66 -11.90
C SER A 119 0.06 7.01 -12.04
N ALA A 120 -0.58 8.07 -11.55
CA ALA A 120 -0.03 9.40 -11.27
C ALA A 120 1.24 9.72 -12.07
N ARG A 121 1.10 10.07 -13.36
CA ARG A 121 2.19 10.55 -14.20
C ARG A 121 2.69 11.90 -13.65
N PHE A 122 3.62 11.82 -12.71
CA PHE A 122 4.80 12.69 -12.66
C PHE A 122 4.71 14.13 -12.15
N GLN A 123 4.05 14.38 -11.01
CA GLN A 123 4.53 15.48 -10.12
C GLN A 123 4.93 15.04 -8.70
N ASP A 124 4.39 13.97 -8.14
CA ASP A 124 4.69 13.65 -6.72
C ASP A 124 5.67 12.48 -6.45
N GLY A 125 6.13 11.71 -7.45
CA GLY A 125 7.07 10.60 -7.22
C GLY A 125 6.66 9.62 -6.10
N TYR A 126 7.54 8.68 -5.77
CA TYR A 126 7.31 7.70 -4.69
C TYR A 126 7.91 8.19 -3.39
N THR A 127 7.15 8.14 -2.31
CA THR A 127 7.75 8.19 -0.97
C THR A 127 8.56 6.92 -0.73
N GLN A 128 9.56 7.00 0.15
CA GLN A 128 10.32 5.82 0.55
C GLN A 128 9.43 4.72 1.17
N GLY A 129 8.34 5.11 1.84
CA GLY A 129 7.41 4.18 2.48
C GLY A 129 6.55 3.41 1.49
N GLU A 130 6.11 4.06 0.42
CA GLU A 130 5.35 3.43 -0.67
C GLU A 130 6.24 2.46 -1.43
N LEU A 131 7.46 2.86 -1.78
CA LEU A 131 8.37 2.01 -2.54
C LEU A 131 8.82 0.76 -1.75
N VAL A 132 8.99 0.91 -0.43
CA VAL A 132 9.30 -0.21 0.48
C VAL A 132 8.18 -1.24 0.52
N GLN A 133 6.93 -0.78 0.56
CA GLN A 133 5.76 -1.66 0.55
C GLN A 133 5.62 -2.34 -0.81
N ALA A 134 5.67 -1.57 -1.89
CA ALA A 134 5.47 -2.10 -3.24
C ALA A 134 6.57 -3.08 -3.68
N LEU A 135 7.83 -2.84 -3.28
CA LEU A 135 8.94 -3.76 -3.58
C LEU A 135 9.13 -4.89 -2.56
N HIS A 136 8.34 -4.91 -1.48
CA HIS A 136 8.53 -5.83 -0.34
C HIS A 136 9.97 -5.89 0.20
N ILE A 137 10.67 -4.75 0.20
CA ILE A 137 12.05 -4.62 0.68
C ILE A 137 12.09 -3.97 2.07
N SER A 138 13.20 -4.13 2.79
CA SER A 138 13.38 -3.38 4.04
C SER A 138 13.73 -1.91 3.77
N ARG A 139 13.31 -1.00 4.67
CA ARG A 139 13.75 0.42 4.65
C ARG A 139 15.28 0.56 4.66
N ARG A 140 15.99 -0.37 5.32
CA ARG A 140 17.46 -0.42 5.31
C ARG A 140 18.03 -0.68 3.92
N LYS A 141 17.41 -1.58 3.14
CA LYS A 141 17.80 -1.88 1.76
C LYS A 141 17.60 -0.66 0.87
N LEU A 142 16.43 -0.02 0.94
CA LEU A 142 16.17 1.21 0.18
C LEU A 142 17.16 2.34 0.52
N ARG A 143 17.44 2.58 1.81
CA ARG A 143 18.46 3.56 2.23
C ARG A 143 19.86 3.22 1.75
N ARG A 144 20.19 1.94 1.60
CA ARG A 144 21.47 1.53 1.01
C ARG A 144 21.53 1.93 -0.46
N TRP A 145 20.49 1.65 -1.25
CA TRP A 145 20.44 2.06 -2.66
C TRP A 145 20.56 3.57 -2.85
N ILE A 146 19.94 4.36 -1.95
CA ILE A 146 20.09 5.82 -1.96
C ILE A 146 21.53 6.25 -1.65
N ARG A 147 22.15 5.67 -0.61
CA ARG A 147 23.56 5.96 -0.26
C ARG A 147 24.56 5.58 -1.34
N LEU A 148 24.27 4.53 -2.10
CA LEU A 148 25.09 4.09 -3.24
C LEU A 148 24.85 4.94 -4.50
N GLY A 149 23.91 5.90 -4.46
CA GLY A 149 23.59 6.76 -5.60
C GLY A 149 22.74 6.11 -6.69
N TRP A 150 22.35 4.84 -6.51
CA TRP A 150 21.55 4.09 -7.47
C TRP A 150 20.15 4.66 -7.60
N LEU A 151 19.58 5.12 -6.48
CA LEU A 151 18.32 5.86 -6.44
C LEU A 151 18.57 7.27 -5.92
N THR A 152 18.13 8.27 -6.69
CA THR A 152 18.18 9.68 -6.28
C THR A 152 16.83 10.12 -5.71
N LEU A 153 16.91 10.96 -4.68
CA LEU A 153 15.76 11.63 -4.10
C LEU A 153 15.69 13.05 -4.67
N TYR A 154 14.50 13.44 -5.11
CA TYR A 154 14.16 14.82 -5.42
C TYR A 154 13.05 15.22 -4.45
N GLU A 155 13.26 16.26 -3.64
CA GLU A 155 12.29 16.69 -2.61
C GLU A 155 11.82 15.53 -1.71
N ARG A 156 12.76 14.68 -1.28
CA ARG A 156 12.53 13.46 -0.47
C ARG A 156 11.72 12.35 -1.17
N ARG A 157 11.42 12.49 -2.46
CA ARG A 157 10.65 11.55 -3.28
C ARG A 157 11.52 10.93 -4.37
N ILE A 158 11.25 9.66 -4.71
CA ILE A 158 11.94 8.92 -5.77
C ILE A 158 11.12 9.10 -7.05
N LYS A 159 11.68 9.75 -8.06
CA LYS A 159 11.02 9.98 -9.35
C LYS A 159 11.25 8.78 -10.28
N ASP A 160 10.36 8.54 -11.25
CA ASP A 160 10.48 7.32 -12.06
C ASP A 160 11.75 7.34 -12.93
N ARG A 161 12.27 8.50 -13.34
CA ARG A 161 13.58 8.59 -14.02
C ARG A 161 14.72 7.98 -13.20
N ALA A 162 14.67 8.13 -11.87
CA ALA A 162 15.63 7.52 -10.97
C ALA A 162 15.40 6.01 -10.84
N LEU A 163 14.14 5.59 -10.88
CA LEU A 163 13.77 4.18 -10.85
C LEU A 163 14.14 3.45 -12.16
N VAL A 164 13.88 4.04 -13.33
CA VAL A 164 14.28 3.51 -14.64
C VAL A 164 15.79 3.32 -14.69
N ARG A 165 16.56 4.35 -14.33
CA ARG A 165 18.03 4.26 -14.25
C ARG A 165 18.51 3.17 -13.28
N PHE A 166 17.80 3.00 -12.16
CA PHE A 166 18.06 1.90 -11.24
C PHE A 166 17.78 0.54 -11.89
N LEU A 167 16.65 0.39 -12.58
CA LEU A 167 16.26 -0.87 -13.23
C LEU A 167 17.20 -1.24 -14.39
N GLU A 168 17.78 -0.26 -15.07
CA GLU A 168 18.71 -0.51 -16.17
C GLU A 168 19.99 -1.22 -15.73
N GLY A 169 20.51 -0.91 -14.54
CA GLY A 169 21.78 -1.42 -14.03
C GLY A 169 21.70 -2.32 -12.80
N HIS A 170 20.57 -2.33 -12.09
CA HIS A 170 20.42 -2.98 -10.77
C HIS A 170 19.08 -3.73 -10.63
N SER A 171 18.49 -4.20 -11.72
CA SER A 171 17.23 -4.99 -11.68
C SER A 171 17.35 -6.29 -10.90
N ASP A 172 18.56 -6.85 -10.80
CA ASP A 172 18.92 -8.06 -10.05
C ASP A 172 18.74 -7.93 -8.53
N GLU A 173 18.73 -6.71 -8.00
CA GLU A 173 18.49 -6.43 -6.59
C GLU A 173 17.00 -6.53 -6.20
N ILE A 174 16.09 -6.64 -7.16
CA ILE A 174 14.66 -6.81 -6.93
C ILE A 174 14.31 -8.30 -6.92
N ASP A 175 13.73 -8.78 -5.82
CA ASP A 175 13.17 -10.12 -5.75
C ASP A 175 11.80 -10.15 -6.41
N VAL A 176 11.80 -10.37 -7.73
CA VAL A 176 10.59 -10.35 -8.59
C VAL A 176 9.55 -11.36 -8.13
N ALA A 177 9.95 -12.44 -7.45
CA ALA A 177 9.04 -13.47 -6.95
C ALA A 177 8.20 -13.00 -5.75
N ARG A 178 8.63 -11.94 -5.05
CA ARG A 178 7.90 -11.37 -3.91
C ARG A 178 6.98 -10.23 -4.29
N LEU A 179 7.01 -9.79 -5.54
CA LEU A 179 6.21 -8.67 -6.00
C LEU A 179 4.79 -9.11 -6.36
N ASP A 180 3.83 -8.25 -6.07
CA ASP A 180 2.48 -8.39 -6.60
C ASP A 180 2.51 -8.41 -8.14
N LYS A 181 1.65 -9.25 -8.73
CA LYS A 181 1.58 -9.48 -10.19
C LYS A 181 1.41 -8.17 -10.97
N GLU A 182 0.53 -7.28 -10.50
CA GLU A 182 0.28 -5.98 -11.13
C GLU A 182 1.51 -5.07 -11.07
N PHE A 183 2.18 -5.03 -9.92
CA PHE A 183 3.36 -4.19 -9.74
C PHE A 183 4.56 -4.68 -10.55
N ARG A 184 4.71 -6.00 -10.69
CA ARG A 184 5.71 -6.62 -11.57
C ARG A 184 5.50 -6.22 -13.04
N LEU A 185 4.27 -6.28 -13.54
CA LEU A 185 3.95 -5.88 -14.93
C LEU A 185 4.28 -4.42 -15.17
N TRP A 186 4.02 -3.56 -14.20
CA TRP A 186 4.38 -2.15 -14.26
C TRP A 186 5.90 -1.93 -14.24
N LEU A 187 6.65 -2.60 -13.36
CA LEU A 187 8.12 -2.51 -13.40
C LEU A 187 8.69 -2.99 -14.73
N ARG A 188 8.08 -4.01 -15.34
CA ARG A 188 8.45 -4.48 -16.68
C ARG A 188 8.23 -3.41 -17.74
N SER A 189 7.15 -2.63 -17.67
CA SER A 189 6.93 -1.51 -18.60
C SER A 189 7.92 -0.35 -18.40
N LEU A 190 8.56 -0.26 -17.23
CA LEU A 190 9.66 0.67 -16.95
C LEU A 190 11.06 0.15 -17.31
N GLY A 191 11.17 -1.09 -17.81
CA GLY A 191 12.45 -1.68 -18.21
C GLY A 191 13.08 -2.65 -17.19
N LEU A 192 12.30 -3.20 -16.25
CA LEU A 192 12.76 -4.30 -15.39
C LEU A 192 13.22 -5.49 -16.24
N ARG A 193 14.51 -5.80 -16.18
CA ARG A 193 15.04 -7.05 -16.74
C ARG A 193 14.83 -8.17 -15.74
N GLU A 194 13.97 -9.11 -16.09
CA GLU A 194 13.77 -10.33 -15.32
C GLU A 194 14.96 -11.25 -15.56
N SER A 195 15.97 -11.14 -14.69
CA SER A 195 16.99 -12.17 -14.61
C SER A 195 16.32 -13.44 -14.10
N GLU A 196 16.45 -14.54 -14.84
CA GLU A 196 16.02 -15.85 -14.36
C GLU A 196 16.60 -16.04 -12.96
N ALA A 197 15.68 -16.25 -12.00
CA ALA A 197 15.89 -16.28 -10.57
C ALA A 197 17.36 -16.38 -10.13
N CYS A 198 17.88 -15.34 -9.50
CA CYS A 198 19.07 -15.49 -8.67
C CYS A 198 18.78 -16.67 -7.71
N PRO A 199 19.59 -17.74 -7.70
CA PRO A 199 19.32 -18.91 -6.88
C PRO A 199 19.13 -18.41 -5.45
N ARG A 200 17.94 -18.66 -4.88
CA ARG A 200 17.52 -18.15 -3.57
C ARG A 200 18.73 -18.15 -2.65
N ARG A 201 19.26 -16.96 -2.28
CA ARG A 201 20.35 -16.91 -1.31
C ARG A 201 19.79 -17.52 -0.04
N LEU A 202 20.14 -18.78 0.19
CA LEU A 202 19.74 -19.50 1.39
C LEU A 202 20.16 -18.64 2.59
N PRO A 203 19.31 -18.51 3.62
CA PRO A 203 19.67 -17.76 4.81
C PRO A 203 21.07 -18.17 5.28
N LYS A 204 21.88 -17.22 5.75
CA LYS A 204 23.27 -17.50 6.18
C LYS A 204 23.34 -18.67 7.18
N THR A 205 22.31 -18.83 8.00
CA THR A 205 22.13 -19.96 8.92
C THR A 205 22.02 -21.30 8.21
N VAL A 206 21.26 -21.38 7.11
CA VAL A 206 21.12 -22.58 6.27
C VAL A 206 22.43 -22.88 5.53
N LEU A 207 23.09 -21.87 4.96
CA LEU A 207 24.40 -22.03 4.32
C LEU A 207 25.46 -22.52 5.32
N GLN A 208 25.45 -21.99 6.55
CA GLN A 208 26.36 -22.42 7.62
C GLN A 208 26.11 -23.87 8.02
N SER A 209 24.85 -24.32 8.10
CA SER A 209 24.51 -25.72 8.40
C SER A 209 24.95 -26.71 7.32
N LEU A 210 25.05 -26.27 6.07
CA LEU A 210 25.46 -27.10 4.93
C LEU A 210 26.98 -27.18 4.73
N LYS A 211 27.75 -26.32 5.40
CA LYS A 211 29.21 -26.26 5.24
C LYS A 211 29.86 -27.53 5.79
N GLU A 212 30.55 -28.29 4.94
CA GLU A 212 31.30 -29.47 5.39
C GLU A 212 32.62 -29.06 6.03
N HIS A 213 32.87 -29.60 7.21
CA HIS A 213 34.11 -29.43 7.96
C HIS A 213 34.76 -30.79 8.17
N THR A 214 36.04 -30.89 7.85
CA THR A 214 36.85 -32.08 8.16
C THR A 214 37.51 -31.90 9.52
N CYS A 215 37.29 -32.83 10.44
CA CYS A 215 37.92 -32.79 11.75
C CYS A 215 39.43 -33.07 11.62
N GLY A 216 40.28 -32.12 12.03
CA GLY A 216 41.73 -32.30 11.99
C GLY A 216 42.31 -33.33 12.97
N ARG A 217 41.48 -33.97 13.82
CA ARG A 217 41.92 -34.96 14.82
C ARG A 217 41.59 -36.41 14.46
N CYS A 218 40.51 -36.65 13.73
CA CYS A 218 40.06 -38.01 13.34
C CYS A 218 39.66 -38.10 11.85
N GLY A 219 39.85 -37.04 11.06
CA GLY A 219 39.50 -37.00 9.64
C GLY A 219 38.00 -37.03 9.32
N ARG A 220 37.10 -37.16 10.31
CA ARG A 220 35.66 -37.26 10.09
C ARG A 220 35.08 -35.97 9.49
N LYS A 221 34.28 -36.10 8.43
CA LYS A 221 33.53 -35.00 7.82
C LYS A 221 32.23 -34.76 8.61
N VAL A 222 32.01 -33.53 9.04
CA VAL A 222 30.86 -33.11 9.86
C VAL A 222 30.25 -31.83 9.27
N LYS A 223 28.92 -31.74 9.22
CA LYS A 223 28.21 -30.61 8.62
C LYS A 223 27.91 -29.50 9.63
N GLY A 224 28.15 -28.27 9.20
CA GLY A 224 27.83 -27.04 9.91
C GLY A 224 28.30 -27.00 11.35
N ASN A 225 27.45 -26.49 12.25
CA ASN A 225 27.81 -26.25 13.64
C ASN A 225 28.03 -27.54 14.46
N ALA A 226 27.63 -28.71 13.93
CA ALA A 226 27.89 -29.99 14.59
C ALA A 226 29.39 -30.29 14.71
N ILE A 227 30.25 -29.62 13.93
CA ILE A 227 31.72 -29.72 14.08
C ILE A 227 32.18 -29.29 15.48
N HIS A 228 31.52 -28.31 16.12
CA HIS A 228 31.89 -27.83 17.46
C HIS A 228 31.53 -28.82 18.57
N VAL A 229 30.44 -29.58 18.39
CA VAL A 229 30.04 -30.65 19.30
C VAL A 229 30.97 -31.84 19.10
N HIS A 230 31.26 -32.19 17.84
CA HIS A 230 32.20 -33.23 17.48
C HIS A 230 33.61 -32.95 18.03
N MET A 231 34.17 -31.75 17.85
CA MET A 231 35.50 -31.38 18.36
C MET A 231 35.61 -31.49 19.89
N ARG A 232 34.51 -31.31 20.64
CA ARG A 232 34.49 -31.49 22.09
C ARG A 232 34.56 -32.95 22.53
N ALA A 233 33.95 -33.86 21.77
CA ALA A 233 33.93 -35.29 22.06
C ALA A 233 35.04 -36.09 21.34
N CYS A 234 35.68 -35.51 20.32
CA CYS A 234 36.63 -36.19 19.46
C CYS A 234 37.97 -36.44 20.16
N LYS A 235 38.29 -37.71 20.38
CA LYS A 235 39.63 -38.18 20.77
C LYS A 235 40.52 -38.24 19.52
N LYS A 236 41.81 -37.92 19.67
CA LYS A 236 42.81 -37.92 18.60
C LYS A 236 43.02 -39.38 18.15
N GLU A 237 42.86 -39.69 16.87
CA GLU A 237 43.37 -40.98 16.37
C GLU A 237 44.89 -40.87 16.27
N GLY A 238 45.58 -41.74 16.99
CA GLY A 238 47.03 -41.85 16.96
C GLY A 238 47.51 -42.26 15.58
N SER A 239 48.61 -41.65 15.16
CA SER A 239 49.43 -42.01 14.01
C SER A 239 49.75 -43.51 13.96
N GLU A 240 49.78 -44.04 12.75
CA GLU A 240 50.15 -45.39 12.31
C GLU A 240 51.30 -46.05 13.11
N ALA A 241 51.17 -47.34 13.40
CA ALA A 241 52.29 -48.22 13.69
C ALA A 241 52.40 -49.25 12.55
N GLY A 242 53.17 -48.90 11.52
CA GLY A 242 53.64 -49.84 10.52
C GLY A 242 55.06 -50.35 10.86
N THR A 243 55.36 -51.55 10.33
CA THR A 243 56.67 -52.21 10.16
C THR A 243 57.23 -53.05 11.31
N GLY A 244 57.46 -54.34 11.01
CA GLY A 244 57.81 -55.41 11.94
C GLY A 244 59.28 -55.86 11.92
N ARG A 245 59.58 -56.98 12.60
CA ARG A 245 60.66 -57.93 12.25
C ARG A 245 60.70 -59.18 13.15
N LYS A 246 60.71 -60.35 12.49
CA LYS A 246 61.39 -61.64 12.74
C LYS A 246 61.57 -62.18 14.18
N ALA A 247 61.14 -63.42 14.37
CA ALA A 247 62.02 -64.58 14.62
C ALA A 247 61.40 -65.82 13.94
#